data_AF-A0A8C5Q703-F1
#
_entry.id   AF-A0A8C5Q703-F1
#
_cell.length_a   1.000
_cell.length_b   1.000
_cell.length_c   1.000
_cell.angle_alpha   90.00
_cell.angle_beta   90.00
_cell.angle_gamma   90.00
#
_symmetry.space_group_name_H-M   'P 1'
#
loop_
_entity.id
_entity.type
_entity.pdbx_description
1 polymer ?
#
loop_
_entity_poly.entity_id
_entity_poly.type
_entity_poly.pdbx_seq_one_letter_code
_entity_poly.pdbx_strand_id
1 'polypeptide(L)'
;CVRTHPAHLFHFNSFLFDVDIIFARLKEVKAFERYHPNLLQQICFCGFYESLEKGVTLYRQGDIGTSWYAVLTGSLDVKVTETNSHQDAVVICTLGVGTAFGESILDNTPRHATIVTREFSELLRIEQKDFKALWEVSETFPFAKVYCSKKENNNKKRCSDDWLGNDCRTEQEKMDYALNNKRRVIRLIQMWASLHGDTLREDEAAMAFLEEFYVSVSDDTRTMAALKDKLPELERTVKQISEDSKGQQKKHKVLIRQFSTGDERLQKRQPIRNMDELLFKVYCIDHTYTTIRVQVAASVKEVLSAVADKLGSGDALILVKISSAGEKVVLKPNEISVFTTLSVNGRLFACTRDQFDSLTPLPDQEGPSAGTMSTFELMSSKDLAYQMTIHDWDLFNCVHELELLYHTFGRQNFKKTTANLDLFLRRFNEVQFWVVTEICLCSQLSKRVQLLKKFIKIAAHCKEYKNLNSFFAIVLGLSNVAVSRLSLTWEKLPSKFKKIYGEFENLMDPSRNHRAYRLTVAKLDPPIIPFTPLLIKDMTFTHDGNKTYIDGLVNFEKMRMIGNTVRTMRYCRSLPFNPEASLANKNHQDVRNYVRQFNVIDNQRTLSQMSHRLEPRRA
;
A
#
# COMPACT_ATOMS: atom_id res chain seq x y z
N CYS A 1 -44.89 -54.34 -36.55
CA CYS A 1 -44.34 -53.24 -37.36
C CYS A 1 -44.49 -51.91 -36.62
N VAL A 2 -43.40 -51.16 -36.63
CA VAL A 2 -43.14 -49.87 -35.97
C VAL A 2 -44.13 -48.76 -36.35
N ARG A 3 -44.45 -47.88 -35.39
CA ARG A 3 -44.72 -46.42 -35.53
C ARG A 3 -44.97 -45.82 -34.12
N THR A 4 -43.97 -45.33 -33.39
CA THR A 4 -43.46 -43.94 -33.31
C THR A 4 -44.52 -42.84 -33.18
N HIS A 5 -44.70 -42.30 -31.95
CA HIS A 5 -44.73 -40.87 -31.54
C HIS A 5 -45.16 -40.73 -30.06
N PRO A 6 -44.86 -39.63 -29.34
CA PRO A 6 -43.55 -39.02 -29.10
C PRO A 6 -43.29 -38.73 -27.60
N ALA A 7 -42.14 -39.13 -27.06
CA ALA A 7 -41.72 -38.82 -25.67
C ALA A 7 -41.15 -37.40 -25.48
N HIS A 8 -41.03 -36.59 -26.54
CA HIS A 8 -40.41 -35.26 -26.48
C HIS A 8 -41.31 -34.13 -25.97
N LEU A 9 -42.62 -34.34 -25.85
CA LEU A 9 -43.56 -33.34 -25.33
C LEU A 9 -43.70 -33.37 -23.79
N PHE A 10 -43.29 -34.46 -23.13
CA PHE A 10 -43.34 -34.56 -21.66
C PHE A 10 -42.15 -33.88 -20.97
N HIS A 11 -40.98 -33.75 -21.62
CA HIS A 11 -39.83 -33.07 -21.01
C HIS A 11 -39.90 -31.53 -21.09
N PHE A 12 -40.57 -30.97 -22.10
CA PHE A 12 -40.72 -29.51 -22.23
C PHE A 12 -41.73 -28.93 -21.22
N ASN A 13 -42.79 -29.68 -20.88
CA ASN A 13 -43.78 -29.24 -19.89
C ASN A 13 -43.29 -29.33 -18.44
N SER A 14 -42.37 -30.24 -18.11
CA SER A 14 -41.75 -30.30 -16.77
C SER A 14 -40.80 -29.13 -16.53
N PHE A 15 -40.01 -28.74 -17.54
CA PHE A 15 -39.01 -27.68 -17.42
C PHE A 15 -39.64 -26.29 -17.27
N LEU A 16 -40.77 -26.02 -17.92
CA LEU A 16 -41.52 -24.76 -17.76
C LEU A 16 -42.23 -24.68 -16.39
N PHE A 17 -42.71 -25.80 -15.85
CA PHE A 17 -43.34 -25.86 -14.53
C PHE A 17 -42.32 -25.57 -13.40
N ASP A 18 -41.11 -26.09 -13.52
CA ASP A 18 -40.03 -25.86 -12.54
C ASP A 18 -39.57 -24.39 -12.54
N VAL A 19 -39.46 -23.74 -13.71
CA VAL A 19 -39.06 -22.33 -13.83
C VAL A 19 -40.05 -21.39 -13.13
N ASP A 20 -41.35 -21.59 -13.33
CA ASP A 20 -42.39 -20.75 -12.72
C ASP A 20 -42.45 -20.96 -11.19
N ILE A 21 -42.26 -22.20 -10.72
CA ILE A 21 -42.20 -22.54 -9.29
C ILE A 21 -40.95 -21.92 -8.64
N ILE A 22 -39.77 -22.07 -9.24
CA ILE A 22 -38.51 -21.49 -8.76
C ILE A 22 -38.64 -19.97 -8.72
N PHE A 23 -39.19 -19.36 -9.77
CA PHE A 23 -39.36 -17.90 -9.84
C PHE A 23 -40.34 -17.37 -8.80
N ALA A 24 -41.47 -18.05 -8.56
CA ALA A 24 -42.43 -17.70 -7.52
C ALA A 24 -41.79 -17.79 -6.12
N ARG A 25 -41.03 -18.85 -5.83
CA ARG A 25 -40.36 -19.05 -4.54
C ARG A 25 -39.18 -18.11 -4.31
N LEU A 26 -38.37 -17.84 -5.34
CA LEU A 26 -37.27 -16.87 -5.25
C LEU A 26 -37.76 -15.46 -4.90
N LYS A 27 -38.95 -15.06 -5.37
CA LYS A 27 -39.56 -13.77 -5.00
C LYS A 27 -40.02 -13.71 -3.54
N GLU A 28 -40.38 -14.85 -2.94
CA GLU A 28 -40.82 -14.92 -1.54
C GLU A 28 -39.66 -14.87 -0.54
N VAL A 29 -38.43 -15.16 -0.98
CA VAL A 29 -37.23 -15.12 -0.14
C VAL A 29 -36.62 -13.71 -0.14
N LYS A 30 -36.68 -13.01 1.00
CA LYS A 30 -36.15 -11.64 1.19
C LYS A 30 -34.71 -11.42 0.70
N ALA A 31 -33.88 -12.46 0.72
CA ALA A 31 -32.49 -12.40 0.24
C ALA A 31 -32.39 -12.18 -1.28
N PHE A 32 -33.43 -12.56 -2.03
CA PHE A 32 -33.48 -12.48 -3.49
C PHE A 32 -34.34 -11.33 -4.04
N GLU A 33 -35.10 -10.64 -3.17
CA GLU A 33 -35.95 -9.48 -3.50
C GLU A 33 -35.17 -8.29 -4.08
N ARG A 34 -33.86 -8.19 -3.78
CA ARG A 34 -32.97 -7.10 -4.21
C ARG A 34 -32.41 -7.28 -5.63
N TYR A 35 -32.66 -8.40 -6.30
CA TYR A 35 -32.10 -8.69 -7.61
C TYR A 35 -33.03 -8.28 -8.74
N HIS A 36 -32.44 -7.87 -9.87
CA HIS A 36 -33.21 -7.51 -11.06
C HIS A 36 -33.96 -8.73 -11.61
N PRO A 37 -35.24 -8.61 -12.03
CA PRO A 37 -36.04 -9.73 -12.52
C PRO A 37 -35.37 -10.58 -13.61
N ASN A 38 -34.62 -9.95 -14.52
CA ASN A 38 -33.86 -10.66 -15.57
C ASN A 38 -32.79 -11.61 -15.01
N LEU A 39 -32.12 -11.26 -13.90
CA LEU A 39 -31.13 -12.14 -13.26
C LEU A 39 -31.82 -13.32 -12.57
N LEU A 40 -32.94 -13.06 -11.90
CA LEU A 40 -33.76 -14.12 -11.30
C LEU A 40 -34.26 -15.09 -12.37
N GLN A 41 -34.67 -14.57 -13.53
CA GLN A 41 -35.12 -15.39 -14.65
C GLN A 41 -33.97 -16.24 -15.23
N GLN A 42 -32.76 -15.68 -15.36
CA GLN A 42 -31.57 -16.45 -15.75
C GLN A 42 -31.20 -17.54 -14.75
N ILE A 43 -31.32 -17.26 -13.45
CA ILE A 43 -31.14 -18.26 -12.39
C ILE A 43 -32.18 -19.37 -12.50
N CYS A 44 -33.44 -19.04 -12.81
CA CYS A 44 -34.50 -20.04 -12.99
C CYS A 44 -34.24 -20.94 -14.21
N PHE A 45 -33.66 -20.41 -15.29
CA PHE A 45 -33.32 -21.19 -16.48
C PHE A 45 -32.15 -22.18 -16.29
N CYS A 46 -31.29 -21.95 -15.29
CA CYS A 46 -30.12 -22.78 -15.01
C CYS A 46 -30.25 -23.59 -13.71
N GLY A 47 -31.36 -23.41 -12.98
CA GLY A 47 -31.59 -23.97 -11.67
C GLY A 47 -32.57 -25.13 -11.70
N PHE A 48 -32.28 -26.16 -10.90
CA PHE A 48 -33.16 -27.28 -10.64
C PHE A 48 -33.78 -27.11 -9.26
N TYR A 49 -35.08 -27.39 -9.16
CA TYR A 49 -35.79 -27.41 -7.89
C TYR A 49 -35.69 -28.81 -7.27
N GLU A 50 -35.28 -28.88 -6.01
CA GLU A 50 -35.20 -30.14 -5.26
C GLU A 50 -36.04 -30.05 -3.98
N SER A 51 -36.97 -30.99 -3.82
CA SER A 51 -37.68 -31.22 -2.56
C SER A 51 -37.08 -32.42 -1.86
N LEU A 52 -36.51 -32.22 -0.68
CA LEU A 52 -35.80 -33.26 0.06
C LEU A 52 -36.47 -33.50 1.42
N GLU A 53 -36.71 -34.77 1.74
CA GLU A 53 -37.19 -35.17 3.06
C GLU A 53 -36.14 -34.96 4.14
N LYS A 54 -36.56 -35.05 5.41
CA LYS A 54 -35.66 -34.96 6.56
C LYS A 54 -34.62 -36.10 6.55
N GLY A 55 -33.36 -35.75 6.84
CA GLY A 55 -32.26 -36.71 7.01
C GLY A 55 -31.50 -37.06 5.73
N VAL A 56 -31.85 -36.44 4.60
CA VAL A 56 -31.16 -36.62 3.31
C VAL A 56 -29.81 -35.93 3.35
N THR A 57 -28.74 -36.66 3.00
CA THR A 57 -27.39 -36.11 2.87
C THR A 57 -27.15 -35.64 1.44
N LEU A 58 -26.91 -34.34 1.25
CA LEU A 58 -26.68 -33.74 -0.07
C LEU A 58 -25.30 -34.08 -0.62
N TYR A 59 -24.29 -33.90 0.22
CA TYR A 59 -22.90 -34.25 -0.08
C TYR A 59 -22.11 -34.37 1.23
N ARG A 60 -20.97 -35.07 1.16
CA ARG A 60 -20.09 -35.30 2.30
C ARG A 60 -18.86 -34.40 2.24
N GLN A 61 -18.31 -34.10 3.41
CA GLN A 61 -17.03 -33.43 3.55
C GLN A 61 -15.93 -34.25 2.83
N GLY A 62 -15.16 -33.60 1.96
CA GLY A 62 -14.13 -34.23 1.14
C GLY A 62 -14.57 -34.57 -0.29
N ASP A 63 -15.87 -34.60 -0.58
CA ASP A 63 -16.35 -34.88 -1.94
C ASP A 63 -15.90 -33.77 -2.92
N ILE A 64 -15.71 -34.11 -4.19
CA ILE A 64 -15.57 -33.08 -5.23
C ILE A 64 -16.96 -32.56 -5.56
N GLY A 65 -17.18 -31.27 -5.32
CA GLY A 65 -18.48 -30.65 -5.54
C GLY A 65 -18.82 -30.51 -7.03
N THR A 66 -20.06 -30.87 -7.38
CA THR A 66 -20.60 -30.76 -8.75
C THR A 66 -21.70 -29.70 -8.90
N SER A 67 -22.30 -29.27 -7.79
CA SER A 67 -23.44 -28.33 -7.80
C SER A 67 -23.36 -27.30 -6.68
N TRP A 68 -23.95 -26.13 -6.88
CA TRP A 68 -24.18 -25.09 -5.88
C TRP A 68 -25.65 -25.12 -5.45
N TYR A 69 -25.93 -24.75 -4.20
CA TYR A 69 -27.26 -24.86 -3.63
C TYR A 69 -27.68 -23.57 -2.90
N ALA A 70 -28.97 -23.27 -2.91
CA ALA A 70 -29.60 -22.25 -2.07
C ALA A 70 -30.87 -22.80 -1.40
N VAL A 71 -31.09 -22.42 -0.14
CA VAL A 71 -32.24 -22.86 0.66
C VAL A 71 -33.45 -21.98 0.36
N LEU A 72 -34.52 -22.57 -0.19
CA LEU A 72 -35.78 -21.88 -0.48
C LEU A 72 -36.76 -22.03 0.69
N THR A 73 -36.86 -23.23 1.26
CA THR A 73 -37.65 -23.51 2.48
C THR A 73 -36.96 -24.59 3.33
N GLY A 74 -37.30 -24.65 4.61
CA GLY A 74 -36.72 -25.60 5.57
C GLY A 74 -35.31 -25.23 6.06
N SER A 75 -34.60 -26.22 6.59
CA SER A 75 -33.28 -26.05 7.18
C SER A 75 -32.38 -27.29 7.03
N LEU A 76 -31.07 -27.05 7.04
CA LEU A 76 -30.04 -28.07 6.86
C LEU A 76 -28.94 -27.92 7.90
N ASP A 77 -28.44 -29.04 8.41
CA ASP A 77 -27.32 -29.06 9.33
C ASP A 77 -25.99 -29.16 8.56
N VAL A 78 -25.06 -28.26 8.89
CA VAL A 78 -23.67 -28.31 8.44
C VAL A 78 -22.88 -29.13 9.44
N LYS A 79 -22.50 -30.33 9.04
CA LYS A 79 -21.75 -31.26 9.88
C LYS A 79 -20.30 -31.33 9.44
N VAL A 80 -19.38 -31.18 10.38
CA VAL A 80 -17.95 -31.37 10.12
C VAL A 80 -17.45 -32.47 11.04
N THR A 81 -16.62 -33.32 10.48
CA THR A 81 -15.95 -34.39 11.21
C THR A 81 -14.47 -34.03 11.33
N GLU A 82 -13.95 -34.04 12.56
CA GLU A 82 -12.52 -33.84 12.81
C GLU A 82 -11.73 -35.16 12.60
N THR A 83 -12.41 -36.30 12.61
CA THR A 83 -11.85 -37.66 12.55
C THR A 83 -12.26 -38.45 11.30
N ASN A 84 -12.91 -37.83 10.31
CA ASN A 84 -13.56 -38.50 9.17
C ASN A 84 -14.62 -39.58 9.54
N SER A 85 -14.95 -39.80 10.82
CA SER A 85 -16.01 -40.71 11.28
C SER A 85 -17.39 -40.06 11.25
N HIS A 86 -18.39 -40.69 10.62
CA HIS A 86 -19.76 -40.15 10.54
C HIS A 86 -20.52 -40.14 11.87
N GLN A 87 -20.07 -40.92 12.86
CA GLN A 87 -20.71 -41.00 14.18
C GLN A 87 -20.36 -39.79 15.07
N ASP A 88 -19.26 -39.09 14.79
CA ASP A 88 -18.77 -37.93 15.54
C ASP A 88 -19.02 -36.60 14.81
N ALA A 89 -19.90 -36.60 13.82
CA ALA A 89 -20.18 -35.44 12.99
C ALA A 89 -20.90 -34.36 13.81
N VAL A 90 -20.14 -33.34 14.22
CA VAL A 90 -20.68 -32.22 15.01
C VAL A 90 -21.38 -31.24 14.07
N VAL A 91 -22.60 -30.88 14.41
CA VAL A 91 -23.32 -29.79 13.74
C VAL A 91 -22.63 -28.47 14.12
N ILE A 92 -21.92 -27.86 13.18
CA ILE A 92 -21.27 -26.56 13.38
C ILE A 92 -22.31 -25.44 13.35
N CYS A 93 -23.23 -25.50 12.39
CA CYS A 93 -24.30 -24.53 12.25
C CYS A 93 -25.45 -25.11 11.41
N THR A 94 -26.59 -24.43 11.45
CA THR A 94 -27.77 -24.76 10.65
C THR A 94 -27.98 -23.69 9.59
N LEU A 95 -28.13 -24.10 8.33
CA LEU A 95 -28.46 -23.27 7.18
C LEU A 95 -29.98 -23.16 7.09
N GLY A 96 -30.50 -21.93 7.07
CA GLY A 96 -31.91 -21.64 6.91
C GLY A 96 -32.22 -20.96 5.57
N VAL A 97 -33.50 -20.66 5.37
CA VAL A 97 -34.01 -19.98 4.16
C VAL A 97 -33.19 -18.75 3.77
N GLY A 98 -32.82 -18.66 2.48
CA GLY A 98 -32.04 -17.56 1.91
C GLY A 98 -30.52 -17.73 2.04
N THR A 99 -30.04 -18.79 2.69
CA THR A 99 -28.61 -19.15 2.70
C THR A 99 -28.23 -19.93 1.44
N ALA A 100 -27.00 -19.75 0.98
CA ALA A 100 -26.44 -20.54 -0.11
C ALA A 100 -25.12 -21.18 0.31
N PHE A 101 -24.76 -22.26 -0.38
CA PHE A 101 -23.63 -23.11 -0.04
C PHE A 101 -23.17 -23.96 -1.22
N GLY A 102 -21.97 -24.51 -1.10
CA GLY A 102 -21.40 -25.40 -2.12
C GLY A 102 -20.54 -24.65 -3.14
N GLU A 103 -19.99 -23.50 -2.78
CA GLU A 103 -19.16 -22.65 -3.65
C GLU A 103 -17.80 -23.26 -4.02
N SER A 104 -17.41 -24.38 -3.39
CA SER A 104 -16.17 -25.11 -3.70
C SER A 104 -16.09 -25.63 -5.15
N ILE A 105 -17.21 -25.59 -5.88
CA ILE A 105 -17.25 -25.90 -7.31
C ILE A 105 -16.56 -24.85 -8.19
N LEU A 106 -16.32 -23.63 -7.68
CA LEU A 106 -15.65 -22.57 -8.45
C LEU A 106 -14.15 -22.85 -8.58
N ASP A 107 -13.51 -23.28 -7.49
CA ASP A 107 -12.07 -23.56 -7.42
C ASP A 107 -11.74 -25.06 -7.50
N ASN A 108 -12.74 -25.91 -7.80
CA ASN A 108 -12.63 -27.37 -7.86
C ASN A 108 -12.01 -27.96 -6.57
N THR A 109 -12.35 -27.38 -5.41
CA THR A 109 -11.84 -27.86 -4.12
C THR A 109 -12.79 -28.87 -3.47
N PRO A 110 -12.26 -29.83 -2.68
CA PRO A 110 -13.08 -30.75 -1.89
C PRO A 110 -14.03 -30.01 -0.95
N ARG A 111 -15.23 -30.57 -0.71
CA ARG A 111 -16.22 -30.02 0.21
C ARG A 111 -15.66 -29.89 1.62
N HIS A 112 -15.87 -28.74 2.26
CA HIS A 112 -15.37 -28.49 3.61
C HIS A 112 -16.27 -29.02 4.74
N ALA A 113 -17.49 -29.45 4.42
CA ALA A 113 -18.46 -29.97 5.37
C ALA A 113 -19.44 -30.94 4.69
N THR A 114 -20.09 -31.77 5.49
CA THR A 114 -21.23 -32.61 5.12
C THR A 114 -22.53 -31.83 5.33
N ILE A 115 -23.44 -31.85 4.36
CA ILE A 115 -24.73 -31.15 4.47
C ILE A 115 -25.86 -32.17 4.53
N VAL A 116 -26.70 -32.07 5.56
CA VAL A 116 -27.84 -32.98 5.77
C VAL A 116 -29.11 -32.17 6.04
N THR A 117 -30.23 -32.53 5.42
CA THR A 117 -31.52 -31.88 5.69
C THR A 117 -32.00 -32.18 7.11
N ARG A 118 -32.37 -31.13 7.84
CA ARG A 118 -32.84 -31.24 9.22
C ARG A 118 -34.35 -31.50 9.29
N GLU A 119 -35.06 -30.99 8.31
CA GLU A 119 -36.49 -31.13 8.09
C GLU A 119 -36.78 -31.25 6.59
N PHE A 120 -38.05 -31.30 6.20
CA PHE A 120 -38.41 -31.18 4.79
C PHE A 120 -37.93 -29.83 4.26
N SER A 121 -37.10 -29.86 3.22
CA SER A 121 -36.42 -28.66 2.71
C SER A 121 -36.51 -28.62 1.20
N GLU A 122 -36.84 -27.44 0.68
CA GLU A 122 -36.85 -27.17 -0.76
C GLU A 122 -35.63 -26.33 -1.11
N LEU A 123 -34.90 -26.75 -2.14
CA LEU A 123 -33.62 -26.18 -2.52
C LEU A 123 -33.62 -25.81 -4.00
N LEU A 124 -32.84 -24.77 -4.31
CA LEU A 124 -32.40 -24.48 -5.65
C LEU A 124 -31.00 -25.09 -5.85
N ARG A 125 -30.83 -25.98 -6.83
CA ARG A 125 -29.55 -26.55 -7.22
C ARG A 125 -29.12 -26.02 -8.58
N ILE A 126 -27.89 -25.54 -8.72
CA ILE A 126 -27.30 -25.13 -10.00
C ILE A 126 -26.04 -25.96 -10.25
N GLU A 127 -25.91 -26.56 -11.43
CA GLU A 127 -24.73 -27.36 -11.77
C GLU A 127 -23.50 -26.48 -12.02
N GLN A 128 -22.31 -27.03 -11.79
CA GLN A 128 -21.04 -26.30 -11.87
C GLN A 128 -20.82 -25.57 -13.19
N LYS A 129 -21.20 -26.18 -14.32
CA LYS A 129 -21.04 -25.58 -15.65
C LYS A 129 -21.85 -24.28 -15.76
N ASP A 130 -23.12 -24.34 -15.37
CA ASP A 130 -24.05 -23.21 -15.47
C ASP A 130 -23.78 -22.17 -14.38
N PHE A 131 -23.36 -22.60 -13.20
CA PHE A 131 -22.94 -21.70 -12.12
C PHE A 131 -21.69 -20.89 -12.50
N LYS A 132 -20.70 -21.51 -13.16
CA LYS A 132 -19.52 -20.79 -13.69
C LYS A 132 -19.90 -19.78 -14.77
N ALA A 133 -20.82 -20.14 -15.67
CA ALA A 133 -21.31 -19.22 -16.69
C ALA A 133 -22.08 -18.03 -16.08
N LEU A 134 -22.94 -18.27 -15.08
CA LEU A 134 -23.63 -17.21 -14.34
C LEU A 134 -22.66 -16.30 -13.56
N TRP A 135 -21.58 -16.88 -13.02
CA TRP A 135 -20.53 -16.16 -12.30
C TRP A 135 -19.70 -15.24 -13.18
N GLU A 136 -19.35 -15.69 -14.39
CA GLU A 136 -18.55 -14.91 -15.34
C GLU A 136 -19.33 -13.76 -15.99
N VAL A 137 -20.65 -13.91 -16.12
CA VAL A 137 -21.52 -12.92 -16.79
C VAL A 137 -22.02 -11.81 -15.84
N SER A 138 -21.92 -12.00 -14.52
CA SER A 138 -22.47 -11.04 -13.55
C SER A 138 -21.42 -10.49 -12.57
N GLU A 139 -20.94 -9.26 -12.83
CA GLU A 139 -20.15 -8.47 -11.87
C GLU A 139 -20.92 -8.12 -10.57
N THR A 140 -22.17 -8.57 -10.44
CA THR A 140 -23.11 -8.24 -9.35
C THR A 140 -23.55 -9.44 -8.50
N PHE A 141 -23.03 -10.66 -8.71
CA PHE A 141 -23.38 -11.83 -7.88
C PHE A 141 -22.76 -11.75 -6.46
N PRO A 142 -23.53 -11.55 -5.37
CA PRO A 142 -22.96 -11.19 -4.06
C PRO A 142 -22.45 -12.37 -3.24
N PHE A 143 -22.79 -13.62 -3.59
CA PHE A 143 -22.26 -14.81 -2.88
C PHE A 143 -20.74 -14.97 -3.06
N ALA A 144 -20.15 -14.30 -4.05
CA ALA A 144 -18.71 -14.10 -4.21
C ALA A 144 -18.01 -13.44 -3.01
N LYS A 145 -18.72 -12.61 -2.25
CA LYS A 145 -18.13 -11.87 -1.12
C LYS A 145 -18.08 -12.68 0.17
N VAL A 146 -18.94 -13.68 0.33
CA VAL A 146 -19.01 -14.52 1.55
C VAL A 146 -17.97 -15.65 1.52
N TYR A 147 -17.73 -16.27 0.35
CA TYR A 147 -16.75 -17.35 0.21
C TYR A 147 -15.31 -16.85 0.44
N CYS A 148 -14.95 -15.67 -0.08
CA CYS A 148 -13.63 -15.07 0.14
C CYS A 148 -13.38 -14.75 1.63
N SER A 149 -14.40 -14.28 2.36
CA SER A 149 -14.27 -13.90 3.78
C SER A 149 -14.16 -15.10 4.73
N LYS A 150 -14.71 -16.28 4.38
CA LYS A 150 -14.64 -17.48 5.23
C LYS A 150 -13.28 -18.19 5.19
N LYS A 151 -12.49 -18.02 4.12
CA LYS A 151 -11.23 -18.75 3.90
C LYS A 151 -10.11 -18.35 4.88
N GLU A 152 -10.18 -17.15 5.46
CA GLU A 152 -9.12 -16.62 6.33
C GLU A 152 -9.33 -16.89 7.83
N ASN A 153 -10.53 -17.30 8.26
CA ASN A 153 -10.83 -17.52 9.68
C ASN A 153 -10.54 -18.95 10.19
N ASN A 154 -10.34 -19.94 9.31
CA ASN A 154 -10.14 -21.34 9.72
C ASN A 154 -8.69 -21.71 10.08
N ASN A 155 -7.75 -20.76 10.07
CA ASN A 155 -6.34 -21.02 10.43
C ASN A 155 -6.04 -21.06 11.94
N LYS A 156 -7.06 -21.14 12.80
CA LYS A 156 -6.85 -21.36 14.24
C LYS A 156 -7.35 -22.74 14.65
N LYS A 157 -6.38 -23.57 15.06
CA LYS A 157 -6.44 -24.87 15.76
C LYS A 157 -6.38 -26.11 14.86
N ARG A 158 -5.21 -26.76 14.81
CA ARG A 158 -4.88 -27.92 15.66
C ARG A 158 -3.54 -28.54 15.26
N CYS A 159 -2.61 -28.54 16.20
CA CYS A 159 -1.66 -29.64 16.41
C CYS A 159 -2.13 -30.37 17.67
N SER A 160 -2.37 -31.67 17.58
CA SER A 160 -1.95 -32.68 18.56
C SER A 160 -2.38 -34.06 18.07
N ASP A 161 -1.43 -34.98 18.13
CA ASP A 161 -1.53 -36.39 17.82
C ASP A 161 -2.50 -37.13 18.77
N ASP A 162 -3.24 -38.12 18.26
CA ASP A 162 -3.25 -39.51 18.76
C ASP A 162 -4.37 -40.40 18.15
N TRP A 163 -3.89 -41.49 17.54
CA TRP A 163 -4.37 -42.88 17.35
C TRP A 163 -5.83 -43.28 17.00
N LEU A 164 -5.88 -44.00 15.86
CA LEU A 164 -6.64 -45.23 15.51
C LEU A 164 -8.17 -45.22 15.50
N GLY A 165 -8.73 -45.05 14.29
CA GLY A 165 -10.07 -45.53 13.91
C GLY A 165 -10.39 -45.21 12.45
N ASN A 166 -10.60 -46.26 11.62
CA ASN A 166 -10.87 -46.26 10.17
C ASN A 166 -11.61 -45.00 9.63
N ASP A 167 -11.12 -44.14 8.72
CA ASP A 167 -10.09 -44.36 7.70
C ASP A 167 -10.62 -44.76 6.31
N CYS A 168 -11.78 -44.30 5.84
CA CYS A 168 -12.28 -44.68 4.51
C CYS A 168 -11.55 -44.00 3.33
N ARG A 169 -10.55 -43.13 3.60
CA ARG A 169 -9.57 -42.70 2.59
C ARG A 169 -8.39 -43.65 2.55
N THR A 170 -7.91 -43.93 1.35
CA THR A 170 -6.66 -44.67 1.18
C THR A 170 -5.51 -43.89 1.83
N GLU A 171 -4.52 -44.57 2.40
CA GLU A 171 -3.33 -43.92 2.97
C GLU A 171 -2.65 -42.99 1.95
N GLN A 172 -2.75 -43.33 0.66
CA GLN A 172 -2.30 -42.52 -0.45
C GLN A 172 -3.00 -41.15 -0.53
N GLU A 173 -4.33 -41.10 -0.42
CA GLU A 173 -5.10 -39.83 -0.47
C GLU A 173 -4.78 -38.91 0.71
N LYS A 174 -4.50 -39.47 1.89
CA LYS A 174 -4.07 -38.68 3.07
C LYS A 174 -2.68 -38.11 2.86
N MET A 175 -1.75 -38.91 2.34
CA MET A 175 -0.40 -38.46 2.00
C MET A 175 -0.42 -37.36 0.94
N ASP A 176 -1.26 -37.49 -0.09
CA ASP A 176 -1.40 -36.49 -1.15
C ASP A 176 -2.03 -35.18 -0.65
N TYR A 177 -3.04 -35.25 0.21
CA TYR A 177 -3.63 -34.07 0.85
C TYR A 177 -2.59 -33.34 1.73
N ALA A 178 -1.86 -34.07 2.58
CA ALA A 178 -0.84 -33.52 3.45
C ALA A 178 0.30 -32.86 2.65
N LEU A 179 0.76 -33.51 1.58
CA LEU A 179 1.77 -32.97 0.67
C LEU A 179 1.30 -31.65 0.02
N ASN A 180 0.07 -31.62 -0.49
CA ASN A 180 -0.48 -30.43 -1.14
C ASN A 180 -0.71 -29.29 -0.14
N ASN A 181 -1.11 -29.60 1.10
CA ASN A 181 -1.21 -28.61 2.16
C ASN A 181 0.15 -28.00 2.49
N LYS A 182 1.18 -28.83 2.70
CA LYS A 182 2.56 -28.36 2.95
C LYS A 182 3.05 -27.45 1.82
N ARG A 183 2.80 -27.82 0.55
CA ARG A 183 3.13 -26.98 -0.63
C ARG A 183 2.46 -25.60 -0.59
N ARG A 184 1.17 -25.54 -0.20
CA ARG A 184 0.43 -24.27 -0.08
C ARG A 184 1.00 -23.38 1.02
N VAL A 185 1.32 -23.96 2.18
CA VAL A 185 1.92 -23.24 3.30
C VAL A 185 3.30 -22.70 2.91
N ILE A 186 4.16 -23.53 2.31
CA ILE A 186 5.48 -23.09 1.81
C ILE A 186 5.33 -21.91 0.86
N ARG A 187 4.43 -22.00 -0.12
CA ARG A 187 4.19 -20.90 -1.08
C ARG A 187 3.74 -19.61 -0.37
N LEU A 188 2.85 -19.71 0.61
CA LEU A 188 2.39 -18.56 1.37
C LEU A 188 3.54 -17.90 2.15
N ILE A 189 4.35 -18.71 2.84
CA ILE A 189 5.51 -18.20 3.60
C ILE A 189 6.55 -17.58 2.67
N GLN A 190 6.80 -18.15 1.49
CA GLN A 190 7.67 -17.56 0.48
C GLN A 190 7.16 -16.19 0.00
N MET A 191 5.86 -16.07 -0.28
CA MET A 191 5.25 -14.80 -0.67
C MET A 191 5.32 -13.75 0.46
N TRP A 192 5.06 -14.17 1.69
CA TRP A 192 5.19 -13.31 2.87
C TRP A 192 6.63 -12.84 3.09
N ALA A 193 7.60 -13.75 3.04
CA ALA A 193 9.00 -13.43 3.22
C ALA A 193 9.53 -12.53 2.09
N SER A 194 9.10 -12.77 0.84
CA SER A 194 9.44 -11.90 -0.29
C SER A 194 8.84 -10.49 -0.15
N LEU A 195 7.63 -10.36 0.41
CA LEU A 195 6.98 -9.07 0.65
C LEU A 195 7.72 -8.26 1.71
N HIS A 196 8.17 -8.90 2.78
CA HIS A 196 8.88 -8.23 3.88
C HIS A 196 10.36 -8.00 3.56
N GLY A 197 11.02 -8.90 2.82
CA GLY A 197 12.43 -8.81 2.48
C GLY A 197 13.32 -8.58 3.71
N ASP A 198 14.23 -7.60 3.61
CA ASP A 198 15.16 -7.22 4.68
C ASP A 198 14.47 -6.78 5.98
N THR A 199 13.20 -6.34 5.93
CA THR A 199 12.48 -5.88 7.13
C THR A 199 12.19 -7.00 8.13
N LEU A 200 12.25 -8.27 7.70
CA LEU A 200 12.13 -9.42 8.59
C LEU A 200 13.24 -9.45 9.65
N ARG A 201 14.44 -8.94 9.33
CA ARG A 201 15.58 -8.90 10.28
C ARG A 201 15.26 -8.12 11.57
N GLU A 202 14.29 -7.23 11.50
CA GLU A 202 13.90 -6.36 12.60
C GLU A 202 12.72 -6.94 13.41
N ASP A 203 12.30 -8.17 13.13
CA ASP A 203 11.25 -8.89 13.84
C ASP A 203 11.79 -10.26 14.25
N GLU A 204 12.24 -10.34 15.50
CA GLU A 204 12.87 -11.54 16.06
C GLU A 204 11.95 -12.76 16.02
N ALA A 205 10.65 -12.57 16.24
CA ALA A 205 9.67 -13.65 16.21
C ALA A 205 9.46 -14.17 14.77
N ALA A 206 9.40 -13.26 13.80
CA ALA A 206 9.30 -13.60 12.39
C ALA A 206 10.54 -14.35 11.87
N MET A 207 11.73 -13.95 12.32
CA MET A 207 12.99 -14.63 11.99
C MET A 207 13.08 -16.02 12.63
N ALA A 208 12.79 -16.14 13.92
CA ALA A 208 12.77 -17.43 14.61
C ALA A 208 11.79 -18.41 13.94
N PHE A 209 10.59 -17.93 13.59
CA PHE A 209 9.61 -18.71 12.83
C PHE A 209 10.17 -19.15 11.46
N LEU A 210 10.81 -18.26 10.71
CA LEU A 210 11.32 -18.59 9.38
C LEU A 210 12.47 -19.61 9.44
N GLU A 211 13.34 -19.52 10.44
CA GLU A 211 14.42 -20.48 10.69
C GLU A 211 13.87 -21.86 11.09
N GLU A 212 12.93 -21.92 12.04
CA GLU A 212 12.26 -23.16 12.46
C GLU A 212 11.45 -23.80 11.32
N PHE A 213 10.76 -22.96 10.53
CA PHE A 213 10.01 -23.40 9.35
C PHE A 213 10.93 -24.00 8.29
N TYR A 214 12.09 -23.38 8.04
CA TYR A 214 13.09 -23.92 7.12
C TYR A 214 13.63 -25.28 7.57
N VAL A 215 13.94 -25.45 8.86
CA VAL A 215 14.37 -26.75 9.42
C VAL A 215 13.27 -27.81 9.23
N SER A 216 12.02 -27.46 9.56
CA SER A 216 10.87 -28.36 9.42
C SER A 216 10.67 -28.83 7.97
N VAL A 217 10.74 -27.91 7.00
CA VAL A 217 10.61 -28.25 5.57
C VAL A 217 11.82 -29.07 5.08
N SER A 218 13.02 -28.76 5.56
CA SER A 218 14.24 -29.52 5.24
C SER A 218 14.12 -30.97 5.71
N ASP A 219 13.64 -31.18 6.93
CA ASP A 219 13.43 -32.49 7.52
C ASP A 219 12.36 -33.29 6.77
N ASP A 220 11.27 -32.63 6.39
CA ASP A 220 10.20 -33.20 5.55
C ASP A 220 10.70 -33.63 4.16
N THR A 221 11.69 -32.96 3.58
CA THR A 221 12.23 -33.36 2.26
C THR A 221 12.97 -34.69 2.29
N ARG A 222 13.40 -35.16 3.48
CA ARG A 222 14.02 -36.48 3.67
C ARG A 222 13.01 -37.61 3.51
N THR A 223 11.75 -37.38 3.89
CA THR A 223 10.66 -38.35 3.81
C THR A 223 9.75 -38.12 2.59
N MET A 224 9.62 -36.88 2.13
CA MET A 224 8.75 -36.44 1.04
C MET A 224 9.56 -35.81 -0.10
N ALA A 225 10.06 -36.63 -1.03
CA ALA A 225 10.91 -36.16 -2.14
C ALA A 225 10.24 -35.06 -3.00
N ALA A 226 8.91 -35.03 -3.06
CA ALA A 226 8.10 -34.08 -3.82
C ALA A 226 8.12 -32.62 -3.28
N LEU A 227 8.82 -32.36 -2.17
CA LEU A 227 9.08 -31.02 -1.62
C LEU A 227 10.48 -30.49 -1.94
N LYS A 228 11.38 -31.33 -2.48
CA LYS A 228 12.78 -30.96 -2.74
C LYS A 228 12.92 -29.79 -3.72
N ASP A 229 11.96 -29.59 -4.63
CA ASP A 229 11.96 -28.48 -5.58
C ASP A 229 11.74 -27.11 -4.92
N LYS A 230 11.12 -27.07 -3.74
CA LYS A 230 10.82 -25.82 -3.00
C LYS A 230 11.93 -25.38 -2.07
N LEU A 231 12.78 -26.31 -1.62
CA LEU A 231 13.79 -26.05 -0.62
C LEU A 231 14.84 -24.99 -1.05
N PRO A 232 15.37 -24.99 -2.30
CA PRO A 232 16.43 -24.05 -2.69
C PRO A 232 16.00 -22.58 -2.69
N GLU A 233 14.71 -22.31 -2.91
CA GLU A 233 14.17 -20.95 -2.85
C GLU A 233 13.98 -20.49 -1.41
N LEU A 234 13.42 -21.35 -0.55
CA LEU A 234 13.27 -21.07 0.88
C LEU A 234 14.64 -20.88 1.57
N GLU A 235 15.61 -21.74 1.24
CA GLU A 235 16.98 -21.64 1.73
C GLU A 235 17.64 -20.32 1.30
N ARG A 236 17.46 -19.91 0.04
CA ARG A 236 17.96 -18.61 -0.46
C ARG A 236 17.36 -17.45 0.32
N THR A 237 16.06 -17.46 0.57
CA THR A 237 15.38 -16.42 1.37
C THR A 237 15.93 -16.36 2.79
N VAL A 238 16.03 -17.51 3.48
CA VAL A 238 16.53 -17.58 4.87
C VAL A 238 18.00 -17.12 4.94
N LYS A 239 18.86 -17.63 4.05
CA LYS A 239 20.29 -17.26 4.00
C LYS A 239 20.49 -15.78 3.67
N GLN A 240 19.78 -15.25 2.68
CA GLN A 240 19.89 -13.83 2.31
C GLN A 240 19.49 -12.91 3.48
N ILE A 241 18.49 -13.31 4.28
CA ILE A 241 18.05 -12.53 5.43
C ILE A 241 19.02 -12.73 6.63
N SER A 242 19.60 -13.91 6.81
CA SER A 242 20.47 -14.27 7.94
C SER A 242 21.96 -13.87 7.77
N GLU A 243 22.58 -14.06 6.61
CA GLU A 243 24.05 -13.92 6.41
C GLU A 243 24.56 -12.48 6.47
N ASP A 244 23.77 -11.50 6.05
CA ASP A 244 24.09 -10.07 6.21
C ASP A 244 24.18 -9.63 7.68
N SER A 245 23.56 -10.38 8.60
CA SER A 245 23.56 -10.10 10.04
C SER A 245 24.98 -10.20 10.61
N LYS A 246 25.80 -11.14 10.11
CA LYS A 246 27.19 -11.34 10.55
C LYS A 246 28.15 -10.30 9.95
N GLY A 247 27.84 -9.74 8.78
CA GLY A 247 28.63 -8.68 8.14
C GLY A 247 28.35 -7.26 8.67
N GLN A 248 27.10 -6.98 9.06
CA GLN A 248 26.68 -5.63 9.51
C GLN A 248 26.68 -5.42 11.03
N GLN A 249 26.68 -6.47 11.86
CA GLN A 249 26.86 -6.32 13.32
C GLN A 249 28.15 -5.56 13.70
N LYS A 250 29.13 -5.43 12.79
CA LYS A 250 30.37 -4.66 13.01
C LYS A 250 30.35 -3.23 12.45
N LYS A 251 29.28 -2.77 11.79
CA LYS A 251 29.16 -1.39 11.28
C LYS A 251 27.74 -0.88 11.44
N HIS A 252 27.34 -0.56 12.67
CA HIS A 252 26.18 0.30 12.90
C HIS A 252 26.37 1.58 12.07
N LYS A 253 25.52 1.77 11.07
CA LYS A 253 25.62 2.91 10.17
C LYS A 253 25.08 4.12 10.93
N VAL A 254 25.99 4.90 11.51
CA VAL A 254 25.62 6.18 12.10
C VAL A 254 25.22 7.12 10.96
N LEU A 255 23.93 7.41 10.84
CA LEU A 255 23.37 8.40 9.92
C LEU A 255 23.69 9.80 10.45
N ILE A 256 24.95 10.19 10.33
CA ILE A 256 25.47 11.47 10.84
C ILE A 256 24.86 12.66 10.08
N ARG A 257 24.48 12.48 8.81
CA ARG A 257 24.28 13.60 7.87
C ARG A 257 23.04 13.55 6.99
N GLN A 258 22.21 12.51 7.03
CA GLN A 258 20.99 12.46 6.19
C GLN A 258 19.93 13.50 6.58
N PHE A 259 20.13 14.20 7.71
CA PHE A 259 19.25 15.23 8.27
C PHE A 259 19.93 16.60 8.45
N SER A 260 21.19 16.73 8.02
CA SER A 260 21.96 17.97 8.08
C SER A 260 22.35 18.37 6.64
N THR A 261 22.20 19.63 6.29
CA THR A 261 22.48 20.26 4.98
C THR A 261 23.95 20.22 4.52
N GLY A 262 24.77 19.29 5.02
CA GLY A 262 26.22 19.24 4.80
C GLY A 262 26.68 18.10 3.89
N ASP A 263 27.29 18.48 2.78
CA ASP A 263 28.21 17.76 1.87
C ASP A 263 28.12 16.22 1.85
N GLU A 264 27.31 15.69 0.93
CA GLU A 264 27.27 14.26 0.58
C GLU A 264 28.58 13.85 -0.13
N ARG A 265 29.27 12.82 0.38
CA ARG A 265 30.02 11.95 -0.53
C ARG A 265 28.97 11.18 -1.36
N LEU A 266 29.06 11.33 -2.67
CA LEU A 266 28.16 10.89 -3.76
C LEU A 266 27.80 9.39 -3.85
N GLN A 267 27.52 8.74 -2.72
CA GLN A 267 27.11 7.34 -2.68
C GLN A 267 25.62 7.20 -3.04
N LYS A 268 25.29 6.10 -3.72
CA LYS A 268 23.91 5.68 -3.99
C LYS A 268 23.17 5.54 -2.66
N ARG A 269 21.94 6.07 -2.54
CA ARG A 269 21.17 5.95 -1.30
C ARG A 269 20.85 4.48 -1.02
N GLN A 270 20.86 4.16 0.26
CA GLN A 270 20.47 2.85 0.81
C GLN A 270 19.25 3.08 1.71
N PRO A 271 18.32 2.10 1.79
CA PRO A 271 17.16 2.21 2.65
C PRO A 271 17.55 2.46 4.11
N ILE A 272 16.85 3.38 4.76
CA ILE A 272 16.96 3.65 6.19
C ILE A 272 16.13 2.60 6.94
N ARG A 273 16.72 2.01 7.98
CA ARG A 273 16.15 0.92 8.78
C ARG A 273 15.76 1.42 10.18
N ASN A 274 14.96 0.62 10.91
CA ASN A 274 14.51 0.97 12.26
C ASN A 274 15.67 1.10 13.26
N MET A 275 16.60 0.16 13.17
CA MET A 275 17.74 0.02 14.08
C MET A 275 18.94 0.87 13.69
N ASP A 276 18.87 1.58 12.56
CA ASP A 276 19.92 2.53 12.17
C ASP A 276 20.03 3.60 13.26
N GLU A 277 21.24 3.94 13.66
CA GLU A 277 21.47 5.01 14.62
C GLU A 277 21.67 6.33 13.89
N LEU A 278 21.13 7.41 14.44
CA LEU A 278 21.36 8.76 13.93
C LEU A 278 22.00 9.64 15.00
N LEU A 279 22.83 10.58 14.55
CA LEU A 279 23.24 11.72 15.35
C LEU A 279 22.31 12.88 15.02
N PHE A 280 21.53 13.33 16.00
CA PHE A 280 20.56 14.40 15.79
C PHE A 280 20.81 15.56 16.73
N LYS A 281 20.69 16.80 16.22
CA LYS A 281 20.75 18.01 17.04
C LYS A 281 19.35 18.32 17.58
N VAL A 282 19.22 18.36 18.90
CA VAL A 282 18.02 18.86 19.58
C VAL A 282 18.39 20.18 20.24
N TYR A 283 17.65 21.23 19.90
CA TYR A 283 17.96 22.61 20.29
C TYR A 283 17.29 22.99 21.61
N CYS A 284 17.91 23.88 22.36
CA CYS A 284 17.35 24.50 23.55
C CYS A 284 16.78 25.89 23.22
N ILE A 285 16.11 26.52 24.18
CA ILE A 285 15.51 27.84 24.03
C ILE A 285 16.53 28.94 23.67
N ASP A 286 17.77 28.82 24.15
CA ASP A 286 18.88 29.74 23.89
C ASP A 286 19.61 29.45 22.56
N HIS A 287 19.03 28.57 21.72
CA HIS A 287 19.56 28.13 20.43
C HIS A 287 20.87 27.32 20.52
N THR A 288 21.34 26.98 21.72
CA THR A 288 22.33 25.91 21.87
C THR A 288 21.71 24.56 21.52
N TYR A 289 22.52 23.53 21.31
CA TYR A 289 22.00 22.20 21.00
C TYR A 289 22.79 21.08 21.66
N THR A 290 22.08 19.98 21.91
CA THR A 290 22.67 18.71 22.27
C THR A 290 22.58 17.75 21.09
N THR A 291 23.70 17.15 20.71
CA THR A 291 23.70 16.07 19.71
C THR A 291 23.42 14.75 20.42
N ILE A 292 22.28 14.12 20.17
CA ILE A 292 21.92 12.80 20.72
C ILE A 292 22.25 11.68 19.72
N ARG A 293 22.53 10.48 20.22
CA ARG A 293 22.68 9.25 19.43
C ARG A 293 21.53 8.31 19.79
N VAL A 294 20.61 8.10 18.86
CA VAL A 294 19.41 7.29 19.06
C VAL A 294 19.06 6.53 17.79
N GLN A 295 18.25 5.48 17.90
CA GLN A 295 17.75 4.74 16.73
C GLN A 295 16.75 5.58 15.92
N VAL A 296 16.64 5.32 14.62
CA VAL A 296 15.67 5.98 13.74
C VAL A 296 14.24 5.75 14.20
N ALA A 297 13.94 4.56 14.74
CA ALA A 297 12.64 4.23 15.29
C ALA A 297 12.38 4.77 16.71
N ALA A 298 13.31 5.52 17.30
CA ALA A 298 13.19 5.99 18.68
C ALA A 298 11.90 6.79 18.90
N SER A 299 11.28 6.55 20.04
CA SER A 299 10.16 7.28 20.59
C SER A 299 10.59 8.65 21.10
N VAL A 300 9.63 9.58 21.18
CA VAL A 300 9.85 10.89 21.80
C VAL A 300 10.32 10.75 23.25
N LYS A 301 9.84 9.73 23.98
CA LYS A 301 10.31 9.43 25.34
C LYS A 301 11.81 9.10 25.37
N GLU A 302 12.28 8.24 24.46
CA GLU A 302 13.70 7.86 24.37
C GLU A 302 14.56 9.05 23.93
N VAL A 303 14.06 9.88 23.02
CA VAL A 303 14.71 11.15 22.62
C VAL A 303 14.87 12.08 23.82
N LEU A 304 13.80 12.31 24.58
CA LEU A 304 13.84 13.17 25.76
C LEU A 304 14.77 12.63 26.85
N SER A 305 14.79 11.31 27.07
CA SER A 305 15.75 10.67 27.98
C SER A 305 17.19 10.95 27.55
N ALA A 306 17.52 10.73 26.26
CA ALA A 306 18.86 10.97 25.73
C ALA A 306 19.30 12.45 25.80
N VAL A 307 18.34 13.38 25.72
CA VAL A 307 18.59 14.82 25.91
C VAL A 307 18.82 15.13 27.39
N ALA A 308 17.94 14.65 28.28
CA ALA A 308 18.03 14.87 29.73
C ALA A 308 19.36 14.33 30.29
N ASP A 309 19.78 13.13 29.86
CA ASP A 309 21.04 12.50 30.27
C ASP A 309 22.26 13.37 29.93
N LYS A 310 22.23 14.05 28.78
CA LYS A 310 23.33 14.91 28.32
C LYS A 310 23.31 16.31 28.92
N LEU A 311 22.13 16.83 29.22
CA LEU A 311 21.96 18.12 29.89
C LEU A 311 22.15 18.01 31.42
N GLY A 312 22.07 16.79 31.98
CA GLY A 312 22.06 16.58 33.43
C GLY A 312 20.83 17.20 34.11
N SER A 313 19.74 17.40 33.37
CA SER A 313 18.52 18.04 33.86
C SER A 313 17.56 17.00 34.45
N GLY A 314 17.02 17.30 35.64
CA GLY A 314 15.91 16.56 36.26
C GLY A 314 14.54 17.08 35.87
N ASP A 315 14.46 18.06 34.96
CA ASP A 315 13.23 18.76 34.63
C ASP A 315 12.34 17.95 33.68
N ALA A 316 11.03 18.18 33.77
CA ALA A 316 10.05 17.57 32.89
C ALA A 316 10.06 18.22 31.49
N LEU A 317 11.01 17.79 30.65
CA LEU A 317 11.16 18.27 29.28
C LEU A 317 10.03 17.81 28.35
N ILE A 318 9.69 18.66 27.37
CA ILE A 318 8.83 18.36 26.23
C ILE A 318 9.62 18.51 24.93
N LEU A 319 9.26 17.73 23.90
CA LEU A 319 9.86 17.80 22.58
C LEU A 319 8.94 18.54 21.62
N VAL A 320 9.47 19.54 20.92
CA VAL A 320 8.71 20.46 20.07
C VAL A 320 9.31 20.51 18.67
N LYS A 321 8.47 20.35 17.63
CA LYS A 321 8.83 20.68 16.25
C LYS A 321 8.57 22.16 16.02
N ILE A 322 9.54 22.88 15.45
CA ILE A 322 9.38 24.27 15.05
C ILE A 322 9.63 24.41 13.55
N SER A 323 8.67 24.98 12.82
CA SER A 323 8.81 25.32 11.40
C SER A 323 9.55 26.64 11.21
N SER A 324 10.01 26.93 9.99
CA SER A 324 10.59 28.23 9.63
C SER A 324 9.61 29.40 9.75
N ALA A 325 8.31 29.12 9.80
CA ALA A 325 7.25 30.11 10.04
C ALA A 325 6.99 30.37 11.54
N GLY A 326 7.68 29.68 12.45
CA GLY A 326 7.47 29.78 13.89
C GLY A 326 6.28 28.98 14.42
N GLU A 327 5.69 28.11 13.60
CA GLU A 327 4.65 27.19 14.07
C GLU A 327 5.28 26.11 14.95
N LYS A 328 4.70 25.91 16.14
CA LYS A 328 5.21 25.01 17.17
C LYS A 328 4.23 23.85 17.36
N VAL A 329 4.75 22.62 17.34
CA VAL A 329 3.95 21.42 17.58
C VAL A 329 4.63 20.57 18.65
N VAL A 330 3.95 20.39 19.79
CA VAL A 330 4.39 19.49 20.86
C VAL A 330 4.17 18.04 20.43
N LEU A 331 5.21 17.22 20.56
CA LEU A 331 5.16 15.81 20.21
C LEU A 331 4.77 14.94 21.40
N LYS A 332 3.93 13.94 21.16
CA LYS A 332 3.49 13.02 22.22
C LYS A 332 4.60 12.02 22.55
N PRO A 333 4.75 11.60 23.82
CA PRO A 333 5.80 10.66 24.24
C PRO A 333 5.83 9.31 23.49
N ASN A 334 4.69 8.86 22.99
CA ASN A 334 4.53 7.59 22.26
C ASN A 334 4.72 7.72 20.74
N GLU A 335 4.86 8.94 20.20
CA GLU A 335 5.25 9.11 18.79
C GLU A 335 6.66 8.58 18.58
N ILE A 336 6.88 7.96 17.41
CA ILE A 336 8.17 7.35 17.05
C ILE A 336 8.67 7.92 15.74
N SER A 337 9.99 7.84 15.52
CA SER A 337 10.63 8.20 14.26
C SER A 337 10.30 9.61 13.78
N VAL A 338 10.39 10.57 14.70
CA VAL A 338 9.94 11.96 14.47
C VAL A 338 10.92 12.80 13.64
N PHE A 339 12.18 12.35 13.49
CA PHE A 339 13.26 13.10 12.83
C PHE A 339 12.99 13.39 11.35
N THR A 340 12.39 12.44 10.64
CA THR A 340 12.12 12.51 9.20
C THR A 340 10.83 13.27 8.87
N THR A 341 9.96 13.46 9.87
CA THR A 341 8.63 14.10 9.73
C THR A 341 8.66 15.63 9.82
N LEU A 342 9.85 16.23 9.95
CA LEU A 342 10.03 17.68 9.96
C LEU A 342 9.74 18.29 8.58
N SER A 343 9.32 19.56 8.56
CA SER A 343 9.29 20.35 7.33
C SER A 343 10.70 20.53 6.75
N VAL A 344 10.82 21.10 5.55
CA VAL A 344 12.11 21.22 4.85
C VAL A 344 13.15 21.94 5.69
N ASN A 345 12.78 23.03 6.37
CA ASN A 345 13.65 23.73 7.31
C ASN A 345 13.23 23.55 8.78
N GLY A 346 12.45 22.52 9.11
CA GLY A 346 12.02 22.25 10.48
C GLY A 346 13.17 21.85 11.39
N ARG A 347 13.02 22.12 12.70
CA ARG A 347 13.99 21.75 13.76
C ARG A 347 13.26 21.16 14.96
N LEU A 348 13.97 20.35 15.76
CA LEU A 348 13.50 19.82 17.04
C LEU A 348 14.10 20.60 18.19
N PHE A 349 13.25 20.95 19.15
CA PHE A 349 13.62 21.62 20.38
C PHE A 349 13.20 20.80 21.59
N ALA A 350 14.00 20.84 22.65
CA ALA A 350 13.63 20.37 23.97
C ALA A 350 13.59 21.57 24.92
N CYS A 351 12.50 21.69 25.67
CA CYS A 351 12.31 22.76 26.64
C CYS A 351 11.36 22.30 27.75
N THR A 352 11.24 23.08 28.82
CA THR A 352 10.18 22.90 29.81
C THR A 352 8.85 23.46 29.28
N ARG A 353 7.72 23.13 29.92
CA ARG A 353 6.40 23.58 29.44
C ARG A 353 6.21 25.10 29.52
N ASP A 354 6.77 25.74 30.53
CA ASP A 354 6.76 27.19 30.72
C ASP A 354 7.57 27.94 29.66
N GLN A 355 8.59 27.30 29.08
CA GLN A 355 9.43 27.87 28.02
C GLN A 355 8.81 27.80 26.62
N PHE A 356 7.72 27.05 26.44
CA PHE A 356 7.14 26.74 25.13
C PHE A 356 6.82 27.98 24.29
N ASP A 357 6.17 28.98 24.90
CA ASP A 357 5.74 30.20 24.20
C ASP A 357 6.92 31.09 23.80
N SER A 358 8.04 30.99 24.51
CA SER A 358 9.27 31.76 24.24
C SER A 358 10.18 31.16 23.16
N LEU A 359 9.94 29.91 22.73
CA LEU A 359 10.72 29.30 21.65
C LEU A 359 10.63 30.11 20.35
N THR A 360 11.73 30.22 19.61
CA THR A 360 11.81 30.92 18.32
C THR A 360 12.55 30.09 17.28
N PRO A 361 12.23 30.23 15.98
CA PRO A 361 13.02 29.61 14.92
C PRO A 361 14.48 30.06 14.93
N LEU A 362 15.37 29.16 14.49
CA LEU A 362 16.79 29.48 14.30
C LEU A 362 16.98 30.30 13.01
N PRO A 363 18.04 31.14 12.93
CA PRO A 363 18.37 31.89 11.71
C PRO A 363 18.58 31.01 10.48
N ASP A 364 19.14 29.80 10.63
CA ASP A 364 19.37 28.88 9.51
C ASP A 364 18.07 28.24 8.96
N GLN A 365 16.94 28.36 9.67
CA GLN A 365 15.63 27.91 9.19
C GLN A 365 15.01 28.88 8.18
N GLU A 366 15.47 30.12 8.11
CA GLU A 366 14.93 31.12 7.17
C GLU A 366 15.24 30.79 5.71
N GLY A 367 16.26 29.95 5.46
CA GLY A 367 16.70 29.58 4.13
C GLY A 367 17.70 30.58 3.52
N PRO A 368 17.98 30.49 2.21
CA PRO A 368 18.97 31.33 1.56
C PRO A 368 18.52 32.79 1.40
N SER A 369 19.46 33.72 1.55
CA SER A 369 19.24 35.15 1.28
C SER A 369 19.54 35.57 -0.17
N ALA A 370 20.22 34.72 -0.94
CA ALA A 370 20.58 34.94 -2.33
C ALA A 370 20.23 33.71 -3.19
N GLY A 371 19.70 33.96 -4.39
CA GLY A 371 19.35 32.89 -5.33
C GLY A 371 20.58 32.25 -5.99
N THR A 372 20.40 31.05 -6.53
CA THR A 372 21.47 30.26 -7.18
C THR A 372 21.37 30.22 -8.70
N MET A 373 20.53 31.09 -9.29
CA MET A 373 20.33 31.18 -10.75
C MET A 373 21.63 31.16 -11.56
N SER A 374 22.67 31.91 -11.18
CA SER A 374 23.94 31.96 -11.91
C SER A 374 24.60 30.59 -12.06
N THR A 375 24.38 29.68 -11.11
CA THR A 375 24.91 28.31 -11.13
C THR A 375 24.12 27.43 -12.09
N PHE A 376 22.80 27.31 -11.90
CA PHE A 376 22.01 26.33 -12.66
C PHE A 376 21.49 26.86 -14.00
N GLU A 377 21.58 28.16 -14.27
CA GLU A 377 21.27 28.75 -15.58
C GLU A 377 22.08 28.08 -16.70
N LEU A 378 23.38 27.84 -16.44
CA LEU A 378 24.33 27.20 -17.36
C LEU A 378 24.08 25.69 -17.56
N MET A 379 23.34 25.06 -16.66
CA MET A 379 23.00 23.64 -16.74
C MET A 379 21.81 23.44 -17.69
N SER A 380 21.84 22.43 -18.56
CA SER A 380 20.71 22.20 -19.47
C SER A 380 19.45 21.77 -18.70
N SER A 381 18.27 22.16 -19.19
CA SER A 381 16.99 21.74 -18.56
C SER A 381 16.82 20.22 -18.57
N LYS A 382 17.37 19.53 -19.58
CA LYS A 382 17.35 18.07 -19.71
C LYS A 382 18.24 17.42 -18.66
N ASP A 383 19.47 17.92 -18.46
CA ASP A 383 20.40 17.38 -17.45
C ASP A 383 19.87 17.56 -16.03
N LEU A 384 19.27 18.72 -15.72
CA LEU A 384 18.62 18.97 -14.43
C LEU A 384 17.48 17.97 -14.20
N ALA A 385 16.55 17.83 -15.16
CA ALA A 385 15.43 16.90 -15.06
C ALA A 385 15.89 15.44 -14.96
N TYR A 386 16.96 15.08 -15.66
CA TYR A 386 17.56 13.75 -15.62
C TYR A 386 18.16 13.44 -14.25
N GLN A 387 19.01 14.32 -13.71
CA GLN A 387 19.62 14.14 -12.39
C GLN A 387 18.57 14.18 -11.28
N MET A 388 17.51 15.00 -11.42
CA MET A 388 16.35 14.99 -10.52
C MET A 388 15.67 13.62 -10.55
N THR A 389 15.44 13.07 -11.74
CA THR A 389 14.77 11.78 -11.90
C THR A 389 15.60 10.62 -11.34
N ILE A 390 16.92 10.62 -11.53
CA ILE A 390 17.81 9.64 -10.88
C ILE A 390 17.71 9.76 -9.36
N HIS A 391 17.78 10.97 -8.81
CA HIS A 391 17.72 11.16 -7.38
C HIS A 391 16.37 10.74 -6.78
N ASP A 392 15.28 11.06 -7.47
CA ASP A 392 13.93 10.68 -7.06
C ASP A 392 13.75 9.16 -7.15
N TRP A 393 14.34 8.47 -8.15
CA TRP A 393 14.35 7.00 -8.21
C TRP A 393 15.15 6.38 -7.07
N ASP A 394 16.29 6.96 -6.69
CA ASP A 394 17.05 6.51 -5.52
C ASP A 394 16.19 6.58 -4.24
N LEU A 395 15.45 7.68 -4.04
CA LEU A 395 14.55 7.86 -2.90
C LEU A 395 13.35 6.91 -2.97
N PHE A 396 12.68 6.85 -4.12
CA PHE A 396 11.47 6.04 -4.32
C PHE A 396 11.74 4.53 -4.18
N ASN A 397 12.90 4.05 -4.62
CA ASN A 397 13.32 2.66 -4.44
C ASN A 397 13.71 2.33 -2.99
N CYS A 398 14.06 3.33 -2.17
CA CYS A 398 14.28 3.11 -0.73
C CYS A 398 12.96 2.92 0.03
N VAL A 399 11.83 3.40 -0.51
CA VAL A 399 10.53 3.26 0.16
C VAL A 399 10.05 1.82 0.10
N HIS A 400 9.96 1.17 1.27
CA HIS A 400 9.37 -0.15 1.37
C HIS A 400 7.84 -0.06 1.29
N GLU A 401 7.17 -1.07 0.71
CA GLU A 401 5.71 -1.05 0.51
C GLU A 401 4.93 -1.00 1.83
N LEU A 402 5.48 -1.64 2.86
CA LEU A 402 4.91 -1.62 4.21
C LEU A 402 4.97 -0.23 4.85
N GLU A 403 5.87 0.67 4.43
CA GLU A 403 5.91 2.05 4.94
C GLU A 403 4.63 2.81 4.59
N LEU A 404 4.00 2.50 3.44
CA LEU A 404 2.69 3.06 3.09
C LEU A 404 1.61 2.63 4.08
N LEU A 405 1.66 1.37 4.54
CA LEU A 405 0.72 0.84 5.52
C LEU A 405 0.96 1.45 6.90
N TYR A 406 2.21 1.47 7.37
CA TYR A 406 2.57 2.06 8.66
C TYR A 406 2.22 3.55 8.70
N HIS A 407 2.45 4.28 7.60
CA HIS A 407 2.04 5.67 7.49
C HIS A 407 0.52 5.83 7.58
N THR A 408 -0.24 5.02 6.84
CA THR A 408 -1.70 5.13 6.76
C THR A 408 -2.41 4.71 8.04
N PHE A 409 -1.96 3.63 8.68
CA PHE A 409 -2.59 3.06 9.88
C PHE A 409 -1.95 3.58 11.19
N GLY A 410 -0.95 4.45 11.11
CA GLY A 410 -0.23 5.01 12.25
C GLY A 410 1.00 4.20 12.64
N ARG A 411 2.19 4.76 12.40
CA ARG A 411 3.49 4.10 12.61
C ARG A 411 3.72 3.61 14.03
N GLN A 412 3.19 4.33 15.01
CA GLN A 412 3.25 4.00 16.43
C GLN A 412 2.55 2.67 16.76
N ASN A 413 1.54 2.28 15.99
CA ASN A 413 0.82 1.02 16.18
C ASN A 413 1.66 -0.20 15.78
N PHE A 414 2.65 0.02 14.90
CA PHE A 414 3.56 -1.02 14.42
C PHE A 414 4.94 -0.95 15.08
N LYS A 415 5.27 0.18 15.72
CA LYS A 415 6.63 0.50 16.18
C LYS A 415 7.67 0.39 15.05
N LYS A 416 7.28 0.78 13.83
CA LYS A 416 8.13 0.75 12.63
C LYS A 416 8.21 2.15 12.02
N THR A 417 9.39 2.53 11.54
CA THR A 417 9.67 3.79 10.85
C THR A 417 9.04 3.83 9.46
N THR A 418 8.79 5.03 8.97
CA THR A 418 8.52 5.31 7.55
C THR A 418 9.48 6.36 7.00
N ALA A 419 10.71 6.35 7.51
CA ALA A 419 11.74 7.35 7.20
C ALA A 419 11.96 7.55 5.69
N ASN A 420 11.95 6.47 4.90
CA ASN A 420 12.19 6.57 3.47
C ASN A 420 11.00 7.23 2.77
N LEU A 421 9.78 6.84 3.14
CA LEU A 421 8.56 7.49 2.65
C LEU A 421 8.52 8.98 3.04
N ASP A 422 8.82 9.30 4.30
CA ASP A 422 8.82 10.68 4.81
C ASP A 422 9.81 11.56 4.03
N LEU A 423 11.02 11.05 3.78
CA LEU A 423 12.04 11.77 2.99
C LEU A 423 11.62 11.94 1.53
N PHE A 424 10.98 10.95 0.93
CA PHE A 424 10.49 11.05 -0.44
C PHE A 424 9.31 12.03 -0.57
N LEU A 425 8.41 12.08 0.41
CA LEU A 425 7.36 13.09 0.48
C LEU A 425 7.93 14.49 0.75
N ARG A 426 8.95 14.60 1.61
CA ARG A 426 9.67 15.86 1.86
C ARG A 426 10.38 16.37 0.60
N ARG A 427 10.94 15.48 -0.22
CA ARG A 427 11.55 15.83 -1.52
C ARG A 427 10.56 16.54 -2.45
N PHE A 428 9.29 16.15 -2.45
CA PHE A 428 8.25 16.84 -3.22
C PHE A 428 8.15 18.33 -2.82
N ASN A 429 8.07 18.59 -1.51
CA ASN A 429 8.00 19.95 -0.98
C ASN A 429 9.30 20.73 -1.22
N GLU A 430 10.46 20.08 -1.09
CA GLU A 430 11.76 20.69 -1.39
C GLU A 430 11.84 21.18 -2.84
N VAL A 431 11.46 20.35 -3.82
CA VAL A 431 11.43 20.74 -5.25
C VAL A 431 10.42 21.86 -5.49
N GLN A 432 9.24 21.79 -4.87
CA GLN A 432 8.22 22.84 -4.98
C GLN A 432 8.76 24.18 -4.45
N PHE A 433 9.33 24.21 -3.25
CA PHE A 433 9.87 25.43 -2.65
C PHE A 433 11.15 25.93 -3.33
N TRP A 434 11.95 25.05 -3.95
CA TRP A 434 13.08 25.45 -4.79
C TRP A 434 12.64 26.36 -5.94
N VAL A 435 11.56 26.01 -6.65
CA VAL A 435 11.00 26.83 -7.72
C VAL A 435 10.60 28.22 -7.21
N VAL A 436 9.86 28.25 -6.10
CA VAL A 436 9.36 29.51 -5.53
C VAL A 436 10.50 30.38 -5.02
N THR A 437 11.48 29.77 -4.36
CA THR A 437 12.68 30.43 -3.81
C THR A 437 13.47 31.13 -4.90
N GLU A 438 13.85 30.40 -5.96
CA GLU A 438 14.66 30.97 -7.05
C GLU A 438 13.94 32.10 -7.78
N ILE A 439 12.63 32.00 -7.98
CA ILE A 439 11.84 33.07 -8.60
C ILE A 439 11.75 34.30 -7.69
N CYS A 440 11.50 34.12 -6.39
CA CYS A 440 11.33 35.22 -5.45
C CYS A 440 12.66 35.92 -5.09
N LEU A 441 13.79 35.24 -5.22
CA LEU A 441 15.13 35.83 -5.02
C LEU A 441 15.69 36.50 -6.29
N CYS A 442 15.03 36.35 -7.44
CA CYS A 442 15.48 36.93 -8.70
C CYS A 442 14.89 38.34 -8.92
N SER A 443 15.65 39.37 -8.57
CA SER A 443 15.20 40.78 -8.66
C SER A 443 14.96 41.26 -10.10
N GLN A 444 15.78 40.79 -11.05
CA GLN A 444 15.76 41.27 -12.44
C GLN A 444 14.61 40.61 -13.24
N LEU A 445 13.65 41.42 -13.72
CA LEU A 445 12.46 40.95 -14.46
C LEU A 445 12.82 40.07 -15.67
N SER A 446 13.81 40.47 -16.48
CA SER A 446 14.24 39.69 -17.65
C SER A 446 14.73 38.30 -17.27
N LYS A 447 15.52 38.20 -16.20
CA LYS A 447 16.04 36.93 -15.68
C LYS A 447 14.94 36.08 -15.02
N ARG A 448 13.97 36.69 -14.33
CA ARG A 448 12.79 35.95 -13.83
C ARG A 448 12.00 35.29 -14.94
N VAL A 449 11.80 35.97 -16.07
CA VAL A 449 11.11 35.39 -17.24
C VAL A 449 11.91 34.19 -17.79
N GLN A 450 13.24 34.27 -17.78
CA GLN A 450 14.11 33.15 -18.16
C GLN A 450 13.97 31.97 -17.17
N LEU A 451 13.87 32.24 -15.87
CA LEU A 451 13.61 31.23 -14.85
C LEU A 451 12.27 30.52 -15.05
N LEU A 452 11.17 31.26 -15.27
CA LEU A 452 9.86 30.65 -15.58
C LEU A 452 9.96 29.70 -16.78
N LYS A 453 10.56 30.19 -17.87
CA LYS A 453 10.80 29.39 -19.08
C LYS A 453 11.65 28.15 -18.78
N LYS A 454 12.67 28.27 -17.92
CA LYS A 454 13.58 27.17 -17.57
C LYS A 454 12.85 26.11 -16.73
N PHE A 455 12.07 26.49 -15.73
CA PHE A 455 11.28 25.56 -14.92
C PHE A 455 10.21 24.82 -15.74
N ILE A 456 9.50 25.52 -16.64
CA ILE A 456 8.55 24.87 -17.56
C ILE A 456 9.25 23.81 -18.43
N LYS A 457 10.46 24.08 -18.92
CA LYS A 457 11.26 23.09 -19.67
C LYS A 457 11.69 21.91 -18.80
N ILE A 458 12.13 22.16 -17.56
CA ILE A 458 12.53 21.08 -16.64
C ILE A 458 11.31 20.19 -16.34
N ALA A 459 10.15 20.77 -16.05
CA ALA A 459 8.91 20.03 -15.87
C ALA A 459 8.54 19.19 -17.10
N ALA A 460 8.65 19.75 -18.31
CA ALA A 460 8.42 19.02 -19.55
C ALA A 460 9.30 17.75 -19.65
N HIS A 461 10.59 17.86 -19.35
CA HIS A 461 11.50 16.72 -19.35
C HIS A 461 11.24 15.74 -18.20
N CYS A 462 10.87 16.20 -17.00
CA CYS A 462 10.45 15.29 -15.92
C CYS A 462 9.23 14.45 -16.35
N LYS A 463 8.25 15.07 -17.01
CA LYS A 463 7.09 14.35 -17.58
C LYS A 463 7.50 13.36 -18.68
N GLU A 464 8.42 13.74 -19.56
CA GLU A 464 9.01 12.86 -20.59
C GLU A 464 9.68 11.62 -19.98
N TYR A 465 10.40 11.80 -18.87
CA TYR A 465 11.00 10.71 -18.09
C TYR A 465 10.00 9.92 -17.22
N LYS A 466 8.70 10.19 -17.36
CA LYS A 466 7.63 9.61 -16.52
C LYS A 466 7.84 9.84 -15.02
N ASN A 467 8.60 10.87 -14.65
CA ASN A 467 8.73 11.36 -13.28
C ASN A 467 7.63 12.39 -13.00
N LEU A 468 6.43 11.87 -12.73
CA LEU A 468 5.26 12.71 -12.48
C LEU A 468 5.35 13.41 -11.12
N ASN A 469 6.08 12.85 -10.15
CA ASN A 469 6.28 13.46 -8.85
C ASN A 469 6.98 14.82 -8.95
N SER A 470 8.18 14.88 -9.55
CA SER A 470 8.89 16.16 -9.73
C SER A 470 8.24 17.08 -10.75
N PHE A 471 7.58 16.53 -11.78
CA PHE A 471 6.76 17.33 -12.68
C PHE A 471 5.69 18.13 -11.89
N PHE A 472 4.88 17.46 -11.06
CA PHE A 472 3.86 18.15 -10.28
C PHE A 472 4.45 19.08 -9.21
N ALA A 473 5.57 18.71 -8.58
CA ALA A 473 6.24 19.59 -7.62
C ALA A 473 6.63 20.92 -8.27
N ILE A 474 7.19 20.89 -9.49
CA ILE A 474 7.56 22.11 -10.22
C ILE A 474 6.32 22.92 -10.61
N VAL A 475 5.29 22.27 -11.15
CA VAL A 475 4.06 22.95 -11.60
C VAL A 475 3.34 23.61 -10.41
N LEU A 476 3.23 22.92 -9.27
CA LEU A 476 2.69 23.51 -8.04
C LEU A 476 3.56 24.64 -7.48
N GLY A 477 4.88 24.57 -7.66
CA GLY A 477 5.78 25.69 -7.34
C GLY A 477 5.48 26.93 -8.21
N LEU A 478 5.23 26.73 -9.51
CA LEU A 478 4.84 27.80 -10.43
C LEU A 478 3.43 28.36 -10.13
N SER A 479 2.50 27.51 -9.69
CA SER A 479 1.15 27.92 -9.29
C SER A 479 1.08 28.54 -7.88
N ASN A 480 2.16 28.48 -7.10
CA ASN A 480 2.22 29.06 -5.76
C ASN A 480 1.85 30.56 -5.80
N VAL A 481 1.11 31.03 -4.80
CA VAL A 481 0.60 32.41 -4.73
C VAL A 481 1.70 33.46 -4.86
N ALA A 482 2.92 33.20 -4.37
CA ALA A 482 4.06 34.11 -4.51
C ALA A 482 4.58 34.21 -5.96
N VAL A 483 4.38 33.19 -6.79
CA VAL A 483 4.82 33.15 -8.19
C VAL A 483 3.69 33.54 -9.14
N SER A 484 2.50 32.99 -8.98
CA SER A 484 1.35 33.23 -9.86
C SER A 484 0.88 34.69 -9.86
N ARG A 485 1.13 35.44 -8.78
CA ARG A 485 0.82 36.88 -8.69
C ARG A 485 1.73 37.80 -9.51
N LEU A 486 2.88 37.32 -10.00
CA LEU A 486 3.89 38.13 -10.70
C LEU A 486 3.45 38.43 -12.14
N SER A 487 2.38 39.22 -12.30
CA SER A 487 1.72 39.45 -13.59
C SER A 487 2.66 40.00 -14.66
N LEU A 488 3.58 40.92 -14.32
CA LEU A 488 4.53 41.48 -15.28
C LEU A 488 5.52 40.42 -15.79
N THR A 489 5.90 39.47 -14.93
CA THR A 489 6.74 38.33 -15.30
C THR A 489 5.99 37.37 -16.22
N TRP A 490 4.76 36.99 -15.85
CA TRP A 490 3.94 36.09 -16.66
C TRP A 490 3.55 36.71 -18.01
N GLU A 491 3.23 38.00 -18.06
CA GLU A 491 2.91 38.71 -19.31
C GLU A 491 4.05 38.63 -20.32
N LYS A 492 5.29 38.82 -19.88
CA LYS A 492 6.49 38.75 -20.74
C LYS A 492 6.94 37.34 -21.11
N LEU A 493 6.33 36.29 -20.55
CA LEU A 493 6.63 34.92 -20.94
C LEU A 493 6.14 34.67 -22.39
N PRO A 494 6.98 34.10 -23.28
CA PRO A 494 6.57 33.82 -24.66
C PRO A 494 5.33 32.91 -24.72
N SER A 495 4.41 33.19 -25.65
CA SER A 495 3.13 32.49 -25.79
C SER A 495 3.24 30.98 -25.89
N LYS A 496 4.29 30.47 -26.55
CA LYS A 496 4.62 29.03 -26.61
C LYS A 496 4.70 28.41 -25.21
N PHE A 497 5.38 29.07 -24.26
CA PHE A 497 5.55 28.53 -22.90
C PHE A 497 4.30 28.73 -22.04
N LYS A 498 3.52 29.79 -22.26
CA LYS A 498 2.20 29.95 -21.64
C LYS A 498 1.27 28.79 -22.00
N LYS A 499 1.24 28.41 -23.29
CA LYS A 499 0.44 27.28 -23.77
C LYS A 499 0.88 25.95 -23.11
N ILE A 500 2.19 25.68 -23.10
CA ILE A 500 2.75 24.47 -22.46
C ILE A 500 2.37 24.43 -20.97
N TYR A 501 2.50 25.56 -20.26
CA TYR A 501 2.13 25.62 -18.85
C TYR A 501 0.63 25.40 -18.61
N GLY A 502 -0.25 25.98 -19.44
CA GLY A 502 -1.69 25.72 -19.35
C GLY A 502 -2.05 24.24 -19.56
N GLU A 503 -1.34 23.54 -20.45
CA GLU A 503 -1.49 22.07 -20.60
C GLU A 503 -1.03 21.31 -19.34
N PHE A 504 -0.06 21.84 -18.60
CA PHE A 504 0.39 21.25 -17.33
C PHE A 504 -0.64 21.46 -16.22
N GLU A 505 -1.23 22.66 -16.12
CA GLU A 505 -2.28 22.96 -15.14
C GLU A 505 -3.53 22.09 -15.34
N ASN A 506 -3.92 21.83 -16.60
CA ASN A 506 -5.03 20.92 -16.90
C ASN A 506 -4.80 19.49 -16.38
N LEU A 507 -3.54 19.05 -16.25
CA LEU A 507 -3.23 17.73 -15.69
C LEU A 507 -3.38 17.69 -14.16
N MET A 508 -3.34 18.84 -13.48
CA MET A 508 -3.53 18.98 -12.03
C MET A 508 -5.00 19.08 -11.62
N ASP A 509 -5.93 19.20 -12.57
CA ASP A 509 -7.35 19.41 -12.29
C ASP A 509 -7.89 18.38 -11.27
N PRO A 510 -8.34 18.81 -10.07
CA PRO A 510 -8.85 17.91 -9.05
C PRO A 510 -10.23 17.33 -9.40
N SER A 511 -10.90 17.84 -10.42
CA SER A 511 -12.23 17.43 -10.86
C SER A 511 -12.33 15.92 -11.11
N ARG A 512 -13.47 15.35 -10.70
CA ARG A 512 -13.76 13.90 -10.81
C ARG A 512 -12.62 13.03 -10.24
N ASN A 513 -12.08 13.44 -9.09
CA ASN A 513 -10.98 12.80 -8.38
C ASN A 513 -9.70 12.69 -9.24
N HIS A 514 -9.19 13.83 -9.69
CA HIS A 514 -7.96 13.92 -10.50
C HIS A 514 -8.01 13.06 -11.78
N ARG A 515 -9.14 13.07 -12.49
CA ARG A 515 -9.38 12.20 -13.65
C ARG A 515 -8.31 12.35 -14.74
N ALA A 516 -7.88 13.58 -15.03
CA ALA A 516 -6.87 13.86 -16.07
C ALA A 516 -5.53 13.15 -15.77
N TYR A 517 -5.06 13.26 -14.53
CA TYR A 517 -3.88 12.53 -14.04
C TYR A 517 -4.07 11.02 -14.13
N ARG A 518 -5.19 10.49 -13.60
CA ARG A 518 -5.44 9.04 -13.57
C ARG A 518 -5.49 8.43 -14.97
N LEU A 519 -6.15 9.10 -15.92
CA LEU A 519 -6.19 8.67 -17.32
C LEU A 519 -4.82 8.72 -18.00
N THR A 520 -3.95 9.64 -17.59
CA THR A 520 -2.58 9.73 -18.09
C THR A 520 -1.76 8.55 -17.56
N VAL A 521 -1.76 8.31 -16.25
CA VAL A 521 -1.01 7.20 -15.64
C VAL A 521 -1.48 5.84 -16.15
N ALA A 522 -2.78 5.65 -16.34
CA ALA A 522 -3.33 4.40 -16.87
C ALA A 522 -2.85 4.06 -18.29
N LYS A 523 -2.30 5.03 -19.03
CA LYS A 523 -1.75 4.85 -20.39
C LYS A 523 -0.23 4.72 -20.41
N LEU A 524 0.45 4.87 -19.27
CA LEU A 524 1.90 4.79 -19.18
C LEU A 524 2.32 3.39 -18.74
N ASP A 525 3.35 2.86 -19.38
CA ASP A 525 4.06 1.68 -18.90
C ASP A 525 5.20 2.07 -17.93
N PRO A 526 5.53 1.22 -16.95
CA PRO A 526 6.73 1.34 -16.11
C PRO A 526 8.00 1.55 -16.96
N PRO A 527 9.07 2.16 -16.42
CA PRO A 527 9.22 2.74 -15.08
C PRO A 527 8.50 4.09 -14.93
N ILE A 528 7.76 4.31 -13.84
CA ILE A 528 7.02 5.56 -13.54
C ILE A 528 7.30 5.97 -12.10
N ILE A 529 7.50 7.27 -11.85
CA ILE A 529 7.40 7.84 -10.49
C ILE A 529 6.03 8.53 -10.38
N PRO A 530 5.06 7.98 -9.62
CA PRO A 530 3.70 8.51 -9.56
C PRO A 530 3.63 9.82 -8.76
N PHE A 531 2.49 10.50 -8.81
CA PHE A 531 2.19 11.64 -7.95
C PHE A 531 1.86 11.13 -6.54
N THR A 532 2.92 10.85 -5.78
CA THR A 532 2.84 10.14 -4.49
C THR A 532 1.93 10.83 -3.46
N PRO A 533 1.89 12.17 -3.33
CA PRO A 533 0.91 12.83 -2.47
C PRO A 533 -0.55 12.42 -2.74
N LEU A 534 -0.93 12.19 -4.01
CA LEU A 534 -2.26 11.70 -4.34
C LEU A 534 -2.47 10.23 -3.95
N LEU A 535 -1.44 9.38 -4.05
CA LEU A 535 -1.51 8.01 -3.56
C LEU A 535 -1.71 7.96 -2.04
N ILE A 536 -0.97 8.79 -1.29
CA ILE A 536 -1.14 8.90 0.16
C ILE A 536 -2.53 9.42 0.50
N LYS A 537 -3.01 10.45 -0.21
CA LYS A 537 -4.40 10.93 -0.07
C LYS A 537 -5.40 9.78 -0.29
N ASP A 538 -5.28 9.00 -1.36
CA ASP A 538 -6.17 7.87 -1.63
C ASP A 538 -6.18 6.84 -0.48
N MET A 539 -5.01 6.53 0.08
CA MET A 539 -4.88 5.61 1.22
C MET A 539 -5.51 6.18 2.50
N THR A 540 -5.24 7.45 2.82
CA THR A 540 -5.83 8.13 3.99
C THR A 540 -7.36 8.17 3.89
N PHE A 541 -7.90 8.60 2.75
CA PHE A 541 -9.36 8.63 2.52
C PHE A 541 -9.98 7.23 2.60
N THR A 542 -9.31 6.22 2.07
CA THR A 542 -9.76 4.82 2.20
C THR A 542 -9.74 4.37 3.65
N HIS A 543 -8.72 4.74 4.41
CA HIS A 543 -8.57 4.37 5.81
C HIS A 543 -9.64 5.02 6.69
N ASP A 544 -9.85 6.31 6.54
CA ASP A 544 -10.78 7.10 7.35
C ASP A 544 -12.24 6.84 6.96
N GLY A 545 -12.50 6.64 5.66
CA GLY A 545 -13.84 6.41 5.13
C GLY A 545 -14.39 5.00 5.35
N ASN A 546 -13.55 4.02 5.72
CA ASN A 546 -13.96 2.63 5.89
C ASN A 546 -13.52 2.09 7.26
N LYS A 547 -14.44 1.48 8.01
CA LYS A 547 -14.08 0.82 9.29
C LYS A 547 -13.18 -0.38 9.03
N THR A 548 -12.16 -0.56 9.89
CA THR A 548 -11.29 -1.74 9.87
C THR A 548 -12.02 -3.01 10.30
N TYR A 549 -13.02 -2.87 11.19
CA TYR A 549 -13.86 -3.96 11.66
C TYR A 549 -15.35 -3.64 11.42
N ILE A 550 -16.11 -4.64 10.98
CA ILE A 550 -17.57 -4.61 10.83
C ILE A 550 -18.11 -5.83 11.56
N ASP A 551 -18.99 -5.62 12.54
CA ASP A 551 -19.58 -6.68 13.36
C ASP A 551 -18.56 -7.63 14.00
N GLY A 552 -17.43 -7.08 14.46
CA GLY A 552 -16.33 -7.83 15.06
C GLY A 552 -15.43 -8.57 14.06
N LEU A 553 -15.74 -8.55 12.76
CA LEU A 553 -14.97 -9.18 11.69
C LEU A 553 -14.09 -8.16 10.96
N VAL A 554 -12.94 -8.61 10.45
CA VAL A 554 -12.04 -7.77 9.64
C VAL A 554 -12.71 -7.42 8.32
N ASN A 555 -12.74 -6.13 7.98
CA ASN A 555 -13.26 -5.66 6.71
C ASN A 555 -12.23 -5.86 5.58
N PHE A 556 -12.26 -7.02 4.92
CA PHE A 556 -11.37 -7.33 3.82
C PHE A 556 -11.59 -6.49 2.56
N GLU A 557 -12.76 -5.86 2.39
CA GLU A 557 -12.96 -4.91 1.29
C GLU A 557 -12.09 -3.67 1.47
N LYS A 558 -12.01 -3.13 2.70
CA LYS A 558 -11.04 -2.08 3.04
C LYS A 558 -9.61 -2.54 2.79
N MET A 559 -9.25 -3.76 3.21
CA MET A 559 -7.89 -4.29 3.00
C MET A 559 -7.54 -4.41 1.52
N ARG A 560 -8.49 -4.85 0.69
CA ARG A 560 -8.35 -4.96 -0.76
C ARG A 560 -8.14 -3.61 -1.42
N MET A 561 -8.92 -2.59 -1.02
CA MET A 561 -8.77 -1.21 -1.53
C MET A 561 -7.38 -0.66 -1.22
N ILE A 562 -6.91 -0.79 0.03
CA ILE A 562 -5.54 -0.39 0.42
C ILE A 562 -4.49 -1.17 -0.37
N GLY A 563 -4.67 -2.49 -0.49
CA GLY A 563 -3.76 -3.35 -1.24
C GLY A 563 -3.65 -2.99 -2.72
N ASN A 564 -4.70 -2.43 -3.34
CA ASN A 564 -4.64 -1.96 -4.72
C ASN A 564 -3.68 -0.79 -4.88
N THR A 565 -3.69 0.18 -3.95
CA THR A 565 -2.73 1.31 -3.99
C THR A 565 -1.28 0.84 -3.83
N VAL A 566 -1.04 -0.13 -2.94
CA VAL A 566 0.29 -0.74 -2.78
C VAL A 566 0.74 -1.45 -4.08
N ARG A 567 -0.15 -2.21 -4.72
CA ARG A 567 0.13 -2.85 -6.02
C ARG A 567 0.43 -1.83 -7.11
N THR A 568 -0.25 -0.68 -7.13
CA THR A 568 0.05 0.42 -8.07
C THR A 568 1.49 0.91 -7.88
N MET A 569 1.92 1.16 -6.63
CA MET A 569 3.31 1.56 -6.36
C MET A 569 4.30 0.50 -6.87
N ARG A 570 4.03 -0.79 -6.61
CA ARG A 570 4.85 -1.91 -7.09
C ARG A 570 4.93 -1.96 -8.62
N TYR A 571 3.80 -1.80 -9.31
CA TYR A 571 3.74 -1.76 -10.77
C TYR A 571 4.59 -0.62 -11.33
N CYS A 572 4.46 0.59 -10.78
CA CYS A 572 5.22 1.76 -11.22
C CYS A 572 6.75 1.55 -11.24
N ARG A 573 7.29 0.75 -10.31
CA ARG A 573 8.74 0.45 -10.19
C ARG A 573 9.15 -0.96 -10.64
N SER A 574 8.29 -1.66 -11.38
CA SER A 574 8.54 -3.04 -11.84
C SER A 574 9.64 -3.15 -12.91
N LEU A 575 9.99 -2.05 -13.58
CA LEU A 575 11.10 -1.96 -14.51
C LEU A 575 12.14 -0.95 -14.01
N PRO A 576 13.43 -1.13 -14.30
CA PRO A 576 14.47 -0.17 -13.95
C PRO A 576 14.38 1.08 -14.83
N PHE A 577 14.74 2.23 -14.26
CA PHE A 577 14.90 3.47 -15.01
C PHE A 577 16.26 3.49 -15.73
N ASN A 578 16.24 3.23 -17.05
CA ASN A 578 17.41 3.32 -17.93
C ASN A 578 17.12 4.21 -19.16
N PRO A 579 17.04 5.53 -18.99
CA PRO A 579 17.16 6.45 -20.13
C PRO A 579 18.56 6.34 -20.75
N GLU A 580 18.63 6.17 -22.07
CA GLU A 580 19.88 5.99 -22.84
C GLU A 580 21.04 6.87 -22.36
N ALA A 581 22.16 6.21 -22.07
CA ALA A 581 23.39 6.80 -21.55
C ALA A 581 24.01 7.78 -22.55
N SER A 582 23.68 9.06 -22.41
CA SER A 582 24.50 10.16 -22.91
C SER A 582 25.22 10.80 -21.72
N LEU A 583 26.06 10.01 -21.03
CA LEU A 583 26.66 10.38 -19.74
C LEU A 583 28.20 10.34 -19.74
N ALA A 584 28.83 10.95 -20.74
CA ALA A 584 30.29 11.07 -20.81
C ALA A 584 30.82 12.50 -20.55
N ASN A 585 30.02 13.40 -19.95
CA ASN A 585 30.43 14.79 -19.72
C ASN A 585 30.74 15.11 -18.24
N LYS A 586 31.86 15.81 -18.01
CA LYS A 586 32.29 16.28 -16.67
C LYS A 586 31.24 17.16 -15.97
N ASN A 587 30.40 17.87 -16.72
CA ASN A 587 29.33 18.71 -16.19
C ASN A 587 28.24 17.95 -15.40
N HIS A 588 28.10 16.63 -15.57
CA HIS A 588 27.05 15.88 -14.86
C HIS A 588 27.26 15.84 -13.35
N GLN A 589 28.50 15.94 -12.87
CA GLN A 589 28.78 15.89 -11.44
C GLN A 589 28.33 17.16 -10.72
N ASP A 590 28.53 18.32 -11.33
CA ASP A 590 28.08 19.61 -10.79
C ASP A 590 26.55 19.70 -10.77
N VAL A 591 25.89 19.24 -11.84
CA VAL A 591 24.43 19.15 -11.90
C VAL A 591 23.90 18.20 -10.81
N ARG A 592 24.55 17.05 -10.64
CA ARG A 592 24.19 16.07 -9.61
C ARG A 592 24.32 16.64 -8.21
N ASN A 593 25.41 17.37 -7.92
CA ASN A 593 25.63 18.03 -6.63
C ASN A 593 24.53 19.06 -6.36
N TYR A 594 24.26 19.93 -7.34
CA TYR A 594 23.23 20.96 -7.22
C TYR A 594 21.84 20.37 -6.93
N VAL A 595 21.43 19.35 -7.70
CA VAL A 595 20.10 18.73 -7.58
C VAL A 595 19.86 18.03 -6.24
N ARG A 596 20.91 17.52 -5.60
CA ARG A 596 20.85 16.77 -4.33
C ARG A 596 20.97 17.66 -3.10
N GLN A 597 21.25 18.94 -3.27
CA GLN A 597 21.56 19.87 -2.18
C GLN A 597 20.80 21.19 -2.36
N PHE A 598 19.49 21.12 -2.68
CA PHE A 598 18.68 22.32 -2.75
C PHE A 598 18.62 23.00 -1.38
N ASN A 599 18.92 24.29 -1.35
CA ASN A 599 18.68 25.14 -0.21
C ASN A 599 17.48 26.04 -0.54
N VAL A 600 16.43 25.98 0.27
CA VAL A 600 15.12 26.57 -0.08
C VAL A 600 14.56 27.38 1.08
N ILE A 601 13.69 28.33 0.75
CA ILE A 601 12.83 29.01 1.72
C ILE A 601 11.50 28.26 1.72
N ASP A 602 11.12 27.63 2.83
CA ASP A 602 9.80 26.99 3.02
C ASP A 602 8.81 27.86 3.81
N ASN A 603 9.22 29.05 4.25
CA ASN A 603 8.34 30.04 4.89
C ASN A 603 7.54 30.82 3.83
N GLN A 604 6.26 30.46 3.66
CA GLN A 604 5.36 31.09 2.70
C GLN A 604 5.14 32.60 2.96
N ARG A 605 5.22 33.07 4.21
CA ARG A 605 5.09 34.49 4.55
C ARG A 605 6.28 35.27 3.99
N THR A 606 7.49 34.76 4.19
CA THR A 606 8.73 35.34 3.64
C THR A 606 8.69 35.39 2.11
N LEU A 607 8.34 34.28 1.46
CA LEU A 607 8.22 34.21 -0.01
C LEU A 607 7.19 35.22 -0.56
N SER A 608 6.04 35.31 0.11
CA SER A 608 4.99 36.27 -0.26
C SER A 608 5.48 37.71 -0.13
N GLN A 609 6.19 38.06 0.96
CA GLN A 609 6.76 39.40 1.15
C GLN A 609 7.80 39.73 0.07
N MET A 610 8.69 38.79 -0.27
CA MET A 610 9.66 38.94 -1.36
C MET A 610 8.95 39.21 -2.69
N SER A 611 7.93 38.41 -3.02
CA SER A 611 7.12 38.61 -4.23
C SER A 611 6.46 39.98 -4.30
N HIS A 612 5.91 40.50 -3.20
CA HIS A 612 5.30 41.83 -3.17
C HIS A 612 6.34 42.95 -3.37
N ARG A 613 7.59 42.76 -2.93
CA ARG A 613 8.69 43.70 -3.20
C ARG A 613 9.13 43.67 -4.67
N LEU A 614 9.05 42.51 -5.32
CA LEU A 614 9.38 42.37 -6.75
C LEU A 614 8.34 43.04 -7.65
N GLU A 615 7.06 42.82 -7.36
CA GLU A 615 5.93 43.38 -8.12
C GLU A 615 4.83 43.85 -7.14
N PRO A 616 4.86 45.13 -6.71
CA PRO A 616 3.82 45.71 -5.86
C PRO A 616 2.46 45.65 -6.54
N ARG A 617 1.38 45.45 -5.77
CA ARG A 617 0.02 45.60 -6.31
C ARG A 617 -0.16 47.06 -6.74
N ARG A 618 -0.66 47.31 -7.96
CA ARG A 618 -1.10 48.65 -8.36
C ARG A 618 -2.19 49.07 -7.36
N ALA A 619 -2.00 50.24 -6.75
CA ALA A 619 -2.95 50.84 -5.80
C ALA A 619 -4.28 51.16 -6.47
#